data_AF-A0A935FJK4-F1
#
_entry.id   AF-A0A935FJK4-F1
#
_cell.length_a   1.000
_cell.length_b   1.000
_cell.length_c   1.000
_cell.angle_alpha   90.00
_cell.angle_beta   90.00
_cell.angle_gamma   90.00
#
_symmetry.space_group_name_H-M   'P 1'
#
loop_
_entity.id
_entity.type
_entity.pdbx_description
1 polymer ?
#
loop_
_entity_poly.entity_id
_entity_poly.type
_entity_poly.pdbx_seq_one_letter_code
_entity_poly.pdbx_strand_id
1 'polypeptide(L)'
;MFEFTAKCLNAHWGRWENLWASEQPSVVRLADEQAQLAKAVYTLTNPVAAGLVTEHHHWPGLISAPARMDRPRVYKRPMGFFRADGPLPRCATLTMTPLPAFADTPHEHYLARLRGAVAAREAELARRRQAAGRGVLGRRQVLRQSAFDAPRRSEPRRQPSPRVAGGNKWARIEALGRLRSFIAGYRDAWLAWRAGERGVVFPFGTYGLRLYAGVCCAQAP
;
A
#
# COMPACT_ATOMS: atom_id res chain seq x y z
N MET A 1 -5.12 4.49 14.49
CA MET A 1 -6.00 4.90 13.37
C MET A 1 -6.71 3.73 12.67
N PHE A 2 -6.15 2.50 12.63
CA PHE A 2 -6.80 1.32 11.98
C PHE A 2 -7.82 0.54 12.83
N GLU A 3 -7.95 0.90 14.12
CA GLU A 3 -8.72 0.14 15.10
C GLU A 3 -10.22 0.01 14.72
N PHE A 4 -10.84 1.10 14.25
CA PHE A 4 -12.26 1.08 13.92
C PHE A 4 -12.58 0.28 12.66
N THR A 5 -11.67 0.22 11.68
CA THR A 5 -11.84 -0.65 10.51
C THR A 5 -11.83 -2.12 10.92
N ALA A 6 -10.91 -2.51 11.80
CA ALA A 6 -10.83 -3.88 12.30
C ALA A 6 -12.10 -4.29 13.06
N LYS A 7 -12.53 -3.44 14.00
CA LYS A 7 -13.73 -3.68 14.80
C LYS A 7 -14.99 -3.73 13.94
N CYS A 8 -15.12 -2.84 12.95
CA CYS A 8 -16.27 -2.81 12.04
C CYS A 8 -16.37 -4.10 11.21
N LEU A 9 -15.25 -4.59 10.67
CA LEU A 9 -15.23 -5.81 9.86
C LEU A 9 -15.46 -7.07 10.71
N ASN A 10 -14.87 -7.12 11.90
CA ASN A 10 -15.14 -8.20 12.86
C ASN A 10 -16.62 -8.25 13.25
N ALA A 11 -17.23 -7.11 13.57
CA ALA A 11 -18.67 -7.03 13.86
C ALA A 11 -19.51 -7.46 12.64
N HIS A 12 -19.15 -7.03 11.43
CA HIS A 12 -19.83 -7.41 10.19
C HIS A 12 -19.79 -8.92 9.93
N TRP A 13 -18.67 -9.59 10.26
CA TRP A 13 -18.49 -11.02 10.07
C TRP A 13 -18.78 -11.86 11.32
N GLY A 14 -19.28 -11.27 12.41
CA GLY A 14 -19.55 -11.97 13.67
C GLY A 14 -18.29 -12.58 14.33
N ARG A 15 -17.11 -12.03 14.06
CA ARG A 15 -15.82 -12.52 14.56
C ARG A 15 -15.36 -11.74 15.78
N TRP A 16 -14.56 -12.42 16.60
CA TRP A 16 -13.94 -11.86 17.80
C TRP A 16 -12.49 -12.31 17.81
N GLU A 17 -11.57 -11.50 17.28
CA GLU A 17 -10.12 -11.80 17.24
C GLU A 17 -9.33 -10.71 16.51
N ASN A 18 -8.00 -10.89 16.40
CA ASN A 18 -7.16 -10.10 15.52
C ASN A 18 -7.61 -10.23 14.06
N LEU A 19 -7.98 -9.12 13.44
CA LEU A 19 -8.31 -9.09 12.02
C LEU A 19 -7.06 -9.04 11.13
N TRP A 20 -6.05 -8.30 11.57
CA TRP A 20 -4.82 -8.09 10.82
C TRP A 20 -3.73 -9.05 11.28
N ALA A 21 -2.85 -9.43 10.36
CA ALA A 21 -1.63 -10.15 10.71
C ALA A 21 -0.79 -9.30 11.69
N SER A 22 -0.15 -9.97 12.64
CA SER A 22 0.79 -9.34 13.58
C SER A 22 2.16 -9.06 12.96
N GLU A 23 2.42 -9.60 11.76
CA GLU A 23 3.66 -9.37 11.02
C GLU A 23 3.78 -7.90 10.60
N GLN A 24 5.01 -7.39 10.60
CA GLN A 24 5.27 -6.03 10.14
C GLN A 24 4.97 -5.90 8.65
N PRO A 25 4.28 -4.83 8.22
CA PRO A 25 4.02 -4.62 6.80
C PRO A 25 5.33 -4.37 6.04
N SER A 26 5.36 -4.78 4.78
CA SER A 26 6.44 -4.38 3.87
C SER A 26 6.30 -2.89 3.52
N VAL A 27 7.22 -2.08 4.04
CA VAL A 27 7.30 -0.64 3.75
C VAL A 27 8.45 -0.40 2.78
N VAL A 28 8.09 -0.01 1.55
CA VAL A 28 9.06 0.19 0.45
C VAL A 28 9.13 1.67 0.09
N ARG A 29 10.33 2.25 0.13
CA ARG A 29 10.57 3.59 -0.42
C ARG A 29 10.57 3.52 -1.95
N LEU A 30 9.67 4.28 -2.58
CA LEU A 30 9.63 4.46 -4.02
C LEU A 30 10.50 5.67 -4.37
N ALA A 31 11.69 5.40 -4.90
CA ALA A 31 12.75 6.40 -5.03
C ALA A 31 12.50 7.43 -6.13
N ASP A 32 11.79 7.02 -7.19
CA ASP A 32 11.62 7.82 -8.40
C ASP A 32 10.20 7.66 -9.00
N GLU A 33 9.93 8.49 -10.00
CA GLU A 33 8.68 8.50 -10.76
C GLU A 33 8.34 7.12 -11.36
N GLN A 34 9.35 6.46 -11.93
CA GLN A 34 9.18 5.13 -12.54
C GLN A 34 8.79 4.07 -11.51
N ALA A 35 9.37 4.07 -10.31
CA ALA A 35 9.02 3.17 -9.23
C ALA A 35 7.60 3.43 -8.70
N GLN A 36 7.19 4.70 -8.62
CA GLN A 36 5.83 5.07 -8.24
C GLN A 36 4.80 4.58 -9.27
N LEU A 37 5.04 4.84 -10.56
CA LEU A 37 4.18 4.36 -11.64
C LEU A 37 4.13 2.83 -11.68
N ALA A 38 5.27 2.16 -11.61
CA ALA A 38 5.35 0.71 -11.63
C ALA A 38 4.59 0.08 -10.45
N LYS A 39 4.69 0.66 -9.25
CA LYS A 39 3.95 0.17 -8.08
C LYS A 39 2.45 0.41 -8.21
N ALA A 40 2.03 1.54 -8.78
CA ALA A 40 0.61 1.79 -9.07
C ALA A 40 0.04 0.78 -10.07
N VAL A 41 0.75 0.55 -11.19
CA VAL A 41 0.37 -0.45 -12.21
C VAL A 41 0.31 -1.84 -11.59
N TYR A 42 1.29 -2.21 -10.77
CA TYR A 42 1.28 -3.49 -10.04
C TYR A 42 0.00 -3.64 -9.20
N THR A 43 -0.34 -2.64 -8.37
CA THR A 43 -1.53 -2.71 -7.50
C THR A 43 -2.82 -2.79 -8.31
N LEU A 44 -2.93 -2.02 -9.41
CA LEU A 44 -4.13 -2.02 -10.25
C LEU A 44 -4.30 -3.33 -11.03
N THR A 45 -3.20 -3.92 -11.49
CA THR A 45 -3.22 -5.14 -12.30
C THR A 45 -3.07 -6.42 -11.48
N ASN A 46 -2.92 -6.35 -10.15
CA ASN A 46 -2.77 -7.52 -9.30
C ASN A 46 -3.94 -8.52 -9.43
N PRO A 47 -5.22 -8.09 -9.47
CA PRO A 47 -6.32 -9.02 -9.73
C PRO A 47 -6.24 -9.72 -11.08
N VAL A 48 -5.70 -9.06 -12.10
CA VAL A 48 -5.49 -9.62 -13.44
C VAL A 48 -4.34 -10.63 -13.44
N ALA A 49 -3.24 -10.26 -12.79
CA ALA A 49 -2.06 -11.12 -12.64
C ALA A 49 -2.37 -12.39 -11.83
N ALA A 50 -3.23 -12.28 -10.82
CA ALA A 50 -3.72 -13.39 -10.03
C ALA A 50 -4.75 -14.28 -10.77
N GLY A 51 -5.12 -13.93 -12.01
CA GLY A 51 -6.09 -14.68 -12.80
C GLY A 51 -7.53 -14.58 -12.27
N LEU A 52 -7.84 -13.56 -11.47
CA LEU A 52 -9.19 -13.38 -10.91
C LEU A 52 -10.14 -12.75 -11.94
N VAL A 53 -9.63 -11.83 -12.75
CA VAL A 53 -10.37 -11.11 -13.78
C VAL A 53 -9.49 -10.87 -15.01
N THR A 54 -10.08 -10.56 -16.16
CA THR A 54 -9.34 -10.27 -17.40
C THR A 54 -8.69 -8.88 -17.39
N GLU A 55 -9.37 -7.91 -16.76
CA GLU A 55 -9.00 -6.50 -16.72
C GLU A 55 -9.32 -5.92 -15.33
N HIS A 56 -8.58 -4.90 -14.91
CA HIS A 56 -8.65 -4.32 -13.58
C HIS A 56 -10.03 -3.75 -13.25
N HIS A 57 -10.75 -3.20 -14.24
CA HIS A 57 -12.07 -2.62 -14.03
C HIS A 57 -13.18 -3.67 -13.82
N HIS A 58 -12.90 -4.95 -14.12
CA HIS A 58 -13.78 -6.06 -13.78
C HIS A 58 -13.65 -6.51 -12.32
N TRP A 59 -12.63 -6.05 -11.60
CA TRP A 59 -12.44 -6.35 -10.18
C TRP A 59 -13.59 -5.78 -9.34
N PRO A 60 -14.31 -6.61 -8.56
CA PRO A 60 -15.44 -6.16 -7.77
C PRO A 60 -15.05 -5.44 -6.47
N GLY A 61 -13.80 -5.59 -6.02
CA GLY A 61 -13.32 -4.96 -4.79
C GLY A 61 -12.94 -3.49 -4.97
N LEU A 62 -12.55 -2.84 -3.87
CA LEU A 62 -12.07 -1.46 -3.92
C LEU A 62 -10.77 -1.39 -4.74
N ILE A 63 -10.75 -0.49 -5.72
CA ILE A 63 -9.59 -0.23 -6.56
C ILE A 63 -9.55 1.26 -6.91
N SER A 64 -8.34 1.81 -6.93
CA SER A 64 -8.04 3.19 -7.31
C SER A 64 -7.89 3.34 -8.83
N ALA A 65 -8.84 2.80 -9.61
CA ALA A 65 -8.73 2.79 -11.08
C ALA A 65 -8.68 4.22 -11.66
N PRO A 66 -8.03 4.45 -12.81
CA PRO A 66 -7.96 5.78 -13.43
C PRO A 66 -9.33 6.46 -13.59
N ALA A 67 -10.37 5.71 -13.97
CA ALA A 67 -11.76 6.21 -14.08
C ALA A 67 -12.37 6.71 -12.76
N ARG A 68 -11.77 6.39 -11.62
CA ARG A 68 -12.15 6.87 -10.29
C ARG A 68 -11.35 8.08 -9.84
N MET A 69 -10.22 8.36 -10.50
CA MET A 69 -9.37 9.51 -10.21
C MET A 69 -9.83 10.77 -10.93
N ASP A 70 -10.57 10.64 -12.04
CA ASP A 70 -11.06 11.79 -12.83
C ASP A 70 -11.96 12.76 -12.04
N ARG A 71 -12.57 12.33 -10.94
CA ARG A 71 -13.49 13.16 -10.14
C ARG A 71 -13.57 12.73 -8.68
N PRO A 72 -13.90 13.65 -7.75
CA PRO A 72 -14.18 13.31 -6.36
C PRO A 72 -15.29 12.26 -6.24
N ARG A 73 -15.19 11.41 -5.23
CA ARG A 73 -16.15 10.32 -4.95
C ARG A 73 -16.71 10.48 -3.55
N VAL A 74 -18.03 10.41 -3.45
CA VAL A 74 -18.73 10.47 -2.15
C VAL A 74 -18.98 9.05 -1.65
N TYR A 75 -18.49 8.77 -0.45
CA TYR A 75 -18.71 7.51 0.26
C TYR A 75 -19.61 7.74 1.47
N LYS A 76 -20.60 6.87 1.63
CA LYS A 76 -21.49 6.89 2.79
C LYS A 76 -20.83 6.15 3.94
N ARG A 77 -21.08 6.63 5.16
CA ARG A 77 -20.73 5.93 6.39
C ARG A 77 -21.34 4.52 6.39
N PRO A 78 -20.56 3.46 6.68
CA PRO A 78 -21.09 2.12 6.83
C PRO A 78 -22.16 2.06 7.93
N MET A 79 -23.24 1.32 7.68
CA MET A 79 -24.30 1.08 8.67
C MET A 79 -23.92 -0.06 9.62
N GLY A 80 -24.59 -0.14 10.77
CA GLY A 80 -24.50 -1.27 11.71
C GLY A 80 -23.42 -1.16 12.78
N PHE A 81 -22.25 -0.58 12.48
CA PHE A 81 -21.17 -0.43 13.45
C PHE A 81 -21.04 1.01 13.99
N PHE A 82 -21.15 2.02 13.12
CA PHE A 82 -20.96 3.41 13.51
C PHE A 82 -22.27 4.04 13.97
N ARG A 83 -22.22 4.71 15.13
CA ARG A 83 -23.34 5.48 15.67
C ARG A 83 -23.82 6.56 14.72
N ALA A 84 -25.13 6.78 14.66
CA ALA A 84 -25.74 7.79 13.79
C ALA A 84 -25.28 9.22 14.16
N ASP A 85 -25.24 9.49 15.47
CA ASP A 85 -24.85 10.72 16.15
C ASP A 85 -23.36 10.76 16.53
N GLY A 86 -22.57 9.81 16.05
CA GLY A 86 -21.13 9.74 16.32
C GLY A 86 -20.30 10.74 15.52
N PRO A 87 -19.00 10.87 15.84
CA PRO A 87 -18.10 11.85 15.21
C PRO A 87 -17.76 11.54 13.74
N LEU A 88 -18.04 10.33 13.26
CA LEU A 88 -17.80 9.95 11.87
C LEU A 88 -18.91 10.53 10.98
N PRO A 89 -18.61 11.36 9.96
CA PRO A 89 -19.63 12.03 9.17
C PRO A 89 -20.47 11.04 8.36
N ARG A 90 -21.72 11.42 8.04
CA ARG A 90 -22.65 10.60 7.23
C ARG A 90 -22.09 10.29 5.84
N CYS A 91 -21.38 11.24 5.25
CA CYS A 91 -20.71 11.10 3.97
C CYS A 91 -19.31 11.71 4.06
N ALA A 92 -18.36 11.14 3.32
CA ALA A 92 -17.04 11.71 3.09
C ALA A 92 -16.76 11.78 1.59
N THR A 93 -16.22 12.90 1.13
CA THR A 93 -15.75 13.06 -0.25
C THR A 93 -14.26 12.75 -0.30
N LEU A 94 -13.88 11.77 -1.11
CA LEU A 94 -12.49 11.44 -1.36
C LEU A 94 -12.10 11.91 -2.76
N THR A 95 -11.05 12.71 -2.83
CA THR A 95 -10.41 13.11 -4.09
C THR A 95 -9.11 12.33 -4.22
N MET A 96 -8.93 11.65 -5.35
CA MET A 96 -7.68 10.99 -5.64
C MET A 96 -6.77 11.98 -6.35
N THR A 97 -5.54 12.12 -5.87
CA THR A 97 -4.54 12.99 -6.48
C THR A 97 -3.48 12.16 -7.20
N PRO A 98 -2.73 12.76 -8.15
CA PRO A 98 -1.52 12.14 -8.66
C PRO A 98 -0.57 11.69 -7.54
N LEU A 99 0.23 10.68 -7.83
CA LEU A 99 1.29 10.26 -6.92
C LEU A 99 2.32 11.39 -6.76
N PRO A 100 3.05 11.47 -5.63
CA PRO A 100 3.95 12.59 -5.34
C PRO A 100 4.96 12.91 -6.44
N ALA A 101 5.49 11.91 -7.16
CA ALA A 101 6.42 12.15 -8.26
C ALA A 101 5.78 12.80 -9.50
N PHE A 102 4.46 12.89 -9.54
CA PHE A 102 3.66 13.48 -10.61
C PHE A 102 2.88 14.71 -10.13
N ALA A 103 3.24 15.29 -8.97
CA ALA A 103 2.53 16.43 -8.39
C ALA A 103 2.49 17.64 -9.35
N ASP A 104 3.57 17.86 -10.08
CA ASP A 104 3.70 18.95 -11.06
C ASP A 104 3.23 18.55 -12.48
N THR A 105 2.76 17.32 -12.66
CA THR A 105 2.23 16.85 -13.95
C THR A 105 0.75 17.23 -14.06
N PRO A 106 0.31 17.82 -15.20
CA PRO A 106 -1.11 18.01 -15.46
C PRO A 106 -1.89 16.71 -15.26
N HIS A 107 -3.01 16.80 -14.54
CA HIS A 107 -3.75 15.61 -14.08
C HIS A 107 -4.13 14.68 -15.24
N GLU A 108 -4.54 15.24 -16.38
CA GLU A 108 -4.88 14.50 -17.59
C GLU A 108 -3.69 13.72 -18.18
N HIS A 109 -2.50 14.31 -18.17
CA HIS A 109 -1.27 13.65 -18.63
C HIS A 109 -0.88 12.50 -17.71
N TYR A 110 -0.99 12.69 -16.39
CA TYR A 110 -0.77 11.63 -15.41
C TYR A 110 -1.72 10.45 -15.66
N LEU A 111 -3.02 10.72 -15.83
CA LEU A 111 -4.01 9.68 -16.06
C LEU A 111 -3.82 8.98 -17.41
N ALA A 112 -3.48 9.72 -18.47
CA ALA A 112 -3.15 9.13 -19.77
C ALA A 112 -1.97 8.15 -19.66
N ARG A 113 -0.90 8.56 -18.97
CA ARG A 113 0.28 7.73 -18.73
C ARG A 113 -0.05 6.49 -17.91
N LEU A 114 -0.83 6.64 -16.83
CA LEU A 114 -1.26 5.52 -15.99
C LEU A 114 -2.13 4.53 -16.78
N ARG A 115 -3.11 5.02 -17.56
CA ARG A 115 -3.98 4.20 -18.42
C ARG A 115 -3.16 3.40 -19.43
N GLY A 116 -2.22 4.04 -20.13
CA GLY A 116 -1.34 3.37 -21.09
C GLY A 116 -0.49 2.27 -20.44
N ALA A 117 0.10 2.55 -19.28
CA ALA A 117 0.91 1.57 -18.57
C ALA A 117 0.10 0.38 -18.03
N VAL A 118 -1.12 0.62 -17.54
CA VAL A 118 -2.05 -0.44 -17.11
C VAL A 118 -2.45 -1.32 -18.29
N ALA A 119 -2.88 -0.71 -19.41
CA ALA A 119 -3.29 -1.45 -20.60
C ALA A 119 -2.16 -2.32 -21.17
N ALA A 120 -0.95 -1.77 -21.25
CA ALA A 120 0.23 -2.52 -21.70
C ALA A 120 0.51 -3.74 -20.81
N ARG A 121 0.40 -3.58 -19.49
CA ARG A 121 0.60 -4.66 -18.53
C ARG A 121 -0.51 -5.72 -18.61
N GLU A 122 -1.76 -5.33 -18.78
CA GLU A 122 -2.88 -6.25 -18.97
C GLU A 122 -2.72 -7.09 -20.23
N ALA A 123 -2.32 -6.46 -21.35
CA ALA A 123 -2.03 -7.16 -22.60
C ALA A 123 -0.87 -8.17 -22.46
N GLU A 124 0.18 -7.81 -21.72
CA GLU A 124 1.26 -8.74 -21.37
C GLU A 124 0.76 -9.93 -20.55
N LEU A 125 -0.03 -9.67 -19.50
CA LEU A 125 -0.60 -10.72 -18.64
C LEU A 125 -1.55 -11.63 -19.41
N ALA A 126 -2.34 -11.08 -20.33
CA ALA A 126 -3.23 -11.83 -21.20
C ALA A 126 -2.45 -12.80 -22.11
N ARG A 127 -1.38 -12.32 -22.77
CA ARG A 127 -0.50 -13.18 -23.60
C ARG A 127 0.14 -14.30 -22.78
N ARG A 128 0.67 -13.99 -21.60
CA ARG A 128 1.27 -15.01 -20.69
C ARG A 128 0.23 -16.06 -20.28
N ARG A 129 -0.99 -15.63 -19.97
CA ARG A 129 -2.08 -16.52 -19.58
C ARG A 129 -2.52 -17.43 -20.74
N GLN A 130 -2.63 -16.87 -21.95
CA GLN A 130 -2.95 -17.62 -23.16
C GLN A 130 -1.88 -18.67 -23.49
N ALA A 131 -0.60 -18.28 -23.46
CA ALA A 131 0.52 -19.20 -23.68
C ALA A 131 0.57 -20.34 -22.65
N ALA A 132 0.12 -20.09 -21.42
CA ALA A 132 0.02 -21.10 -20.37
C ALA A 132 -1.29 -21.92 -20.39
N GLY A 133 -2.22 -21.66 -21.33
CA GLY A 133 -3.51 -22.34 -21.41
C GLY A 133 -4.42 -22.13 -20.19
N ARG A 134 -4.28 -21.01 -19.47
CA ARG A 134 -5.01 -20.74 -18.22
C ARG A 134 -6.21 -19.82 -18.45
N GLY A 135 -7.31 -20.08 -17.75
CA GLY A 135 -8.47 -19.18 -17.68
C GLY A 135 -8.36 -18.12 -16.58
N VAL A 136 -9.43 -17.33 -16.41
CA VAL A 136 -9.63 -16.48 -15.22
C VAL A 136 -10.82 -16.98 -14.42
N LEU A 137 -10.84 -16.70 -13.11
CA LEU A 137 -11.94 -17.09 -12.22
C LEU A 137 -13.26 -16.38 -12.58
N GLY A 138 -13.19 -15.07 -12.86
CA GLY A 138 -14.31 -14.23 -13.24
C GLY A 138 -15.04 -13.60 -12.05
N ARG A 139 -15.60 -12.40 -12.28
CA ARG A 139 -16.23 -11.55 -11.25
C ARG A 139 -17.27 -12.29 -10.38
N ARG A 140 -18.12 -13.11 -11.00
CA ARG A 140 -19.18 -13.86 -10.30
C ARG A 140 -18.60 -14.83 -9.28
N GLN A 141 -17.54 -15.54 -9.64
CA GLN A 141 -16.92 -16.52 -8.76
C GLN A 141 -16.05 -15.84 -7.69
N VAL A 142 -15.38 -14.73 -8.02
CA VAL A 142 -14.70 -13.88 -7.02
C VAL A 142 -15.66 -13.43 -5.91
N LEU A 143 -16.86 -12.97 -6.27
CA LEU A 143 -17.87 -12.54 -5.29
C LEU A 143 -18.47 -13.67 -4.45
N ARG A 144 -18.33 -14.93 -4.89
CA ARG A 144 -18.80 -16.10 -4.16
C ARG A 144 -17.78 -16.65 -3.17
N GLN A 145 -16.53 -16.18 -3.22
CA GLN A 145 -15.51 -16.62 -2.29
C GLN A 145 -15.88 -16.22 -0.87
N SER A 146 -15.63 -17.11 0.08
CA SER A 146 -15.83 -16.80 1.49
C SER A 146 -14.71 -15.88 1.96
N ALA A 147 -15.05 -14.89 2.80
CA ALA A 147 -14.04 -14.06 3.48
C ALA A 147 -13.14 -14.87 4.44
N PHE A 148 -13.52 -16.12 4.71
CA PHE A 148 -12.80 -17.06 5.58
C PHE A 148 -11.98 -18.09 4.79
N ASP A 149 -12.05 -18.08 3.46
CA ASP A 149 -11.25 -18.99 2.64
C ASP A 149 -9.77 -18.65 2.74
N ALA A 150 -8.93 -19.68 2.81
CA ALA A 150 -7.49 -19.56 2.80
C ALA A 150 -6.87 -20.44 1.71
N PRO A 151 -5.70 -20.05 1.15
CA PRO A 151 -4.97 -20.93 0.25
C PRO A 151 -4.62 -22.25 0.93
N ARG A 152 -4.75 -23.37 0.21
CA ARG A 152 -4.35 -24.70 0.73
C ARG A 152 -2.84 -24.85 0.94
N ARG A 153 -2.04 -24.02 0.26
CA ARG A 153 -0.58 -24.08 0.31
C ARG A 153 -0.05 -22.90 1.09
N SER A 154 0.96 -23.14 1.92
CA SER A 154 1.68 -22.09 2.62
C SER A 154 2.46 -21.22 1.63
N GLU A 155 2.46 -19.91 1.89
CA GLU A 155 3.34 -18.98 1.18
C GLU A 155 4.82 -19.34 1.43
N PRO A 156 5.69 -19.30 0.40
CA PRO A 156 7.12 -19.48 0.58
C PRO A 156 7.69 -18.47 1.57
N ARG A 157 8.36 -18.96 2.62
CA ARG A 157 8.96 -18.10 3.66
C ARG A 157 10.38 -17.69 3.30
N ARG A 158 10.88 -16.66 4.00
CA ARG A 158 12.28 -16.16 3.93
C ARG A 158 12.66 -15.59 2.56
N GLN A 159 11.69 -15.06 1.83
CA GLN A 159 11.96 -14.30 0.61
C GLN A 159 12.56 -12.91 0.95
N PRO A 160 13.38 -12.32 0.06
CA PRO A 160 13.87 -10.97 0.26
C PRO A 160 12.73 -9.97 0.43
N SER A 161 12.79 -9.15 1.49
CA SER A 161 11.86 -8.03 1.70
C SER A 161 12.53 -6.72 1.25
N PRO A 162 12.29 -6.26 0.01
CA PRO A 162 12.95 -5.08 -0.52
C PRO A 162 12.50 -3.83 0.26
N ARG A 163 13.45 -3.01 0.72
CA ARG A 163 13.15 -1.73 1.41
C ARG A 163 13.11 -0.53 0.47
N VAL A 164 13.65 -0.68 -0.74
CA VAL A 164 13.76 0.38 -1.75
C VAL A 164 13.42 -0.20 -3.12
N ALA A 165 12.58 0.53 -3.87
CA ALA A 165 12.36 0.31 -5.29
C ALA A 165 12.72 1.60 -6.05
N GLY A 166 13.48 1.45 -7.13
CA GLY A 166 13.86 2.53 -8.04
C GLY A 166 13.91 1.98 -9.46
N GLY A 167 13.34 2.70 -10.41
CA GLY A 167 13.49 2.42 -11.84
C GLY A 167 14.87 2.81 -12.36
N ASN A 168 15.48 3.83 -11.75
CA ASN A 168 16.83 4.28 -12.02
C ASN A 168 17.84 3.66 -11.04
N LYS A 169 18.95 3.10 -11.56
CA LYS A 169 20.03 2.49 -10.78
C LYS A 169 20.62 3.46 -9.75
N TRP A 170 20.90 4.70 -10.14
CA TRP A 170 21.49 5.71 -9.28
C TRP A 170 20.54 6.16 -8.19
N ALA A 171 19.26 6.43 -8.53
CA ALA A 171 18.24 6.76 -7.54
C ALA A 171 18.07 5.63 -6.49
N ARG A 172 18.16 4.37 -6.93
CA ARG A 172 18.15 3.21 -6.03
C ARG A 172 19.39 3.15 -5.14
N ILE A 173 20.59 3.36 -5.69
CA ILE A 173 21.85 3.37 -4.92
C ILE A 173 21.82 4.48 -3.87
N GLU A 174 21.40 5.68 -4.24
CA GLU A 174 21.28 6.81 -3.34
C GLU A 174 20.31 6.53 -2.19
N ALA A 175 19.11 6.02 -2.51
CA ALA A 175 18.11 5.66 -1.50
C ALA A 175 18.60 4.54 -0.55
N LEU A 176 19.37 3.57 -1.06
CA LEU A 176 20.03 2.56 -0.22
C LEU A 176 21.11 3.18 0.67
N GLY A 177 21.88 4.14 0.16
CA GLY A 177 22.86 4.91 0.93
C GLY A 177 22.21 5.63 2.10
N ARG A 178 21.16 6.41 1.84
CA ARG A 178 20.37 7.11 2.89
C ARG A 178 19.84 6.14 3.95
N LEU A 179 19.32 4.98 3.53
CA LEU A 179 18.82 3.96 4.45
C LEU A 179 19.93 3.35 5.32
N ARG A 180 21.11 3.08 4.75
CA ARG A 180 22.27 2.60 5.51
C ARG A 180 22.71 3.63 6.54
N SER A 181 22.80 4.90 6.15
CA SER A 181 23.17 5.99 7.08
C SER A 181 22.15 6.14 8.21
N PHE A 182 20.84 6.07 7.90
CA PHE A 182 19.80 6.09 8.92
C PHE A 182 19.94 4.93 9.92
N ILE A 183 20.15 3.70 9.43
CA ILE A 183 20.29 2.51 10.29
C ILE A 183 21.53 2.61 11.18
N ALA A 184 22.66 3.08 10.64
CA ALA A 184 23.89 3.27 11.39
C ALA A 184 23.67 4.31 12.50
N GLY A 185 23.24 5.53 12.15
CA GLY A 185 22.99 6.59 13.13
C GLY A 185 21.93 6.23 14.17
N TYR A 186 20.89 5.48 13.77
CA TYR A 186 19.89 4.97 14.72
C TYR A 186 20.51 4.01 15.72
N ARG A 187 21.36 3.08 15.27
CA ARG A 187 22.01 2.09 16.14
C ARG A 187 22.96 2.76 17.12
N ASP A 188 23.74 3.72 16.66
CA ASP A 188 24.69 4.46 17.51
C ASP A 188 23.93 5.25 18.58
N ALA A 189 22.89 5.99 18.19
CA ALA A 189 22.02 6.71 19.12
C ALA A 189 21.31 5.77 20.10
N TRP A 190 20.86 4.61 19.64
CA TRP A 190 20.23 3.60 20.48
C TRP A 190 21.19 3.03 21.53
N LEU A 191 22.44 2.74 21.16
CA LEU A 191 23.45 2.24 22.09
C LEU A 191 23.80 3.28 23.16
N ALA A 192 24.04 4.54 22.77
CA ALA A 192 24.30 5.63 23.71
C ALA A 192 23.12 5.88 24.65
N TRP A 193 21.89 5.90 24.10
CA TRP A 193 20.68 6.03 24.91
C TRP A 193 20.53 4.86 25.89
N ARG A 194 20.79 3.63 25.46
CA ARG A 194 20.78 2.47 26.38
C ARG A 194 21.85 2.53 27.45
N ALA A 195 23.00 3.16 27.18
CA ALA A 195 24.07 3.37 28.15
C ALA A 195 23.77 4.47 29.19
N GLY A 196 22.68 5.23 29.01
CA GLY A 196 22.25 6.27 29.96
C GLY A 196 22.27 7.69 29.41
N GLU A 197 22.81 7.89 28.21
CA GLU A 197 22.90 9.23 27.60
C GLU A 197 21.53 9.66 27.07
N ARG A 198 20.77 10.40 27.88
CA ARG A 198 19.42 10.85 27.53
C ARG A 198 19.39 12.01 26.52
N GLY A 199 20.49 12.74 26.37
CA GLY A 199 20.62 13.87 25.44
C GLY A 199 20.94 13.50 23.99
N VAL A 200 21.13 12.21 23.69
CA VAL A 200 21.47 11.77 22.34
C VAL A 200 20.34 12.06 21.36
N VAL A 201 20.71 12.55 20.18
CA VAL A 201 19.77 12.91 19.12
C VAL A 201 19.66 11.75 18.13
N PHE A 202 18.49 11.14 18.05
CA PHE A 202 18.19 10.11 17.05
C PHE A 202 18.02 10.73 15.65
N PRO A 203 18.31 9.98 14.57
CA PRO A 203 18.13 10.49 13.22
C PRO A 203 16.65 10.76 12.89
N PHE A 204 16.42 11.72 12.00
CA PHE A 204 15.09 12.03 11.46
C PHE A 204 14.45 10.77 10.87
N GLY A 205 13.18 10.54 11.19
CA GLY A 205 12.46 9.29 10.89
C GLY A 205 12.35 8.33 12.07
N THR A 206 13.00 8.62 13.20
CA THR A 206 12.83 7.87 14.46
C THR A 206 11.51 8.24 15.14
N TYR A 207 10.41 7.61 14.73
CA TYR A 207 9.07 7.98 15.20
C TYR A 207 8.65 7.30 16.50
N GLY A 208 8.81 5.98 16.60
CA GLY A 208 8.30 5.20 17.74
C GLY A 208 8.94 5.60 19.06
N LEU A 209 10.27 5.67 19.12
CA LEU A 209 10.98 6.08 20.34
C LEU A 209 10.68 7.54 20.72
N ARG A 210 10.49 8.43 19.73
CA ARG A 210 10.13 9.83 20.01
C ARG A 210 8.78 9.91 20.71
N LEU A 211 7.79 9.17 20.24
CA LEU A 211 6.45 9.20 20.82
C LEU A 211 6.35 8.49 22.17
N TYR A 212 6.93 7.30 22.28
CA TYR A 212 6.69 6.44 23.44
C TYR A 212 7.77 6.53 24.52
N ALA A 213 8.98 6.95 24.15
CA ALA A 213 10.12 7.06 25.07
C ALA A 213 10.67 8.50 25.17
N GLY A 214 10.07 9.47 24.45
CA GLY A 214 10.43 10.89 24.55
C GLY A 214 11.83 11.23 24.05
N VAL A 215 12.45 10.42 23.19
CA VAL A 215 13.83 10.67 22.74
C VAL A 215 13.93 11.89 21.83
N CYS A 216 15.04 12.61 21.93
CA CYS A 216 15.37 13.70 21.02
C CYS A 216 15.57 13.16 19.60
N CYS A 217 15.07 13.90 18.59
CA CYS A 217 15.19 13.53 17.19
C CYS A 217 15.60 14.72 16.34
N ALA A 218 16.45 14.49 15.35
CA ALA A 218 16.82 15.50 14.36
C ALA A 218 15.58 15.96 13.55
N GLN A 219 15.63 17.20 13.07
CA GLN A 219 14.60 17.78 12.22
C GLN A 219 14.62 17.16 10.81
N ALA A 220 13.52 17.34 10.08
CA ALA A 220 13.44 16.92 8.68
C ALA A 220 14.50 17.66 7.84
N PRO A 221 15.23 16.96 6.96
CA PRO A 221 16.09 17.60 5.97
C PRO A 221 15.27 18.32 4.89
#